data_AF-A0A6I2R7H9-F1
#
_entry.id   AF-A0A6I2R7H9-F1
#
_cell.length_a   1.000
_cell.length_b   1.000
_cell.length_c   1.000
_cell.angle_alpha   90.00
_cell.angle_beta   90.00
_cell.angle_gamma   90.00
#
_symmetry.space_group_name_H-M   'P 1'
#
loop_
_entity.id
_entity.type
_entity.pdbx_description
1 polymer ?
#
loop_
_entity_poly.entity_id
_entity_poly.type
_entity_poly.pdbx_seq_one_letter_code
_entity_poly.pdbx_strand_id
1 'polypeptide(L)'
;MSKKEKFPLYLSPEKKATLERRYTEDGSRSITGFIENAIDFYLDYLSANNSGLFLPSAVQSYLDGKLDQMENRMASLLFKQAVELDMGLSMLFKCVNVSEEELRRQRAESVANVKKTNGKVSLVQKLRELEDDPWQD
;
A
#
# COMPACT_ATOMS: atom_id res chain seq x y z
N MET A 1 2.27 -41.29 5.33
CA MET A 1 3.33 -40.48 5.94
C MET A 1 4.66 -41.03 5.47
N SER A 2 5.50 -40.20 4.83
CA SER A 2 6.84 -40.63 4.40
C SER A 2 7.66 -41.03 5.63
N LYS A 3 8.48 -42.08 5.51
CA LYS A 3 9.36 -42.52 6.60
C LYS A 3 10.44 -41.45 6.80
N LYS A 4 10.48 -40.81 7.97
CA LYS A 4 11.55 -39.88 8.32
C LYS A 4 12.87 -40.63 8.46
N GLU A 5 13.93 -40.11 7.87
CA GLU A 5 15.28 -40.66 7.97
C GLU A 5 16.05 -40.01 9.12
N LYS A 6 16.82 -40.79 9.86
CA LYS A 6 17.59 -40.28 11.00
C LYS A 6 18.91 -39.67 10.50
N PHE A 7 19.04 -38.36 10.62
CA PHE A 7 20.24 -37.61 10.24
C PHE A 7 21.00 -37.09 11.47
N PRO A 8 22.28 -37.45 11.68
CA PRO A 8 23.09 -36.89 12.76
C PRO A 8 23.55 -35.46 12.40
N LEU A 9 23.18 -34.49 13.24
CA LEU A 9 23.53 -33.08 13.06
C LEU A 9 24.43 -32.61 14.21
N TYR A 10 25.56 -31.99 13.87
CA TYR A 10 26.42 -31.30 14.84
C TYR A 10 26.07 -29.82 14.90
N LEU A 11 25.79 -29.33 16.11
CA LEU A 11 25.52 -27.92 16.39
C LEU A 11 26.48 -27.43 17.48
N SER A 12 26.82 -26.14 17.44
CA SER A 12 27.49 -25.53 18.59
C SER A 12 26.56 -25.61 19.83
N PRO A 13 27.12 -25.71 21.05
CA PRO A 13 26.33 -25.79 22.27
C PRO A 13 25.33 -24.62 22.41
N GLU A 14 25.76 -23.41 22.05
CA GLU A 14 24.93 -22.21 22.06
C GLU A 14 23.73 -22.28 21.10
N LYS A 15 23.97 -22.75 19.86
CA LYS A 15 22.90 -22.94 18.87
C LYS A 15 21.92 -24.02 19.30
N LYS A 16 22.43 -25.12 19.86
CA LYS A 16 21.58 -26.19 20.41
C LYS A 16 20.70 -25.69 21.55
N ALA A 17 21.26 -24.94 22.50
CA ALA A 17 20.50 -24.36 23.61
C ALA A 17 19.43 -23.37 23.13
N THR A 18 19.75 -22.56 22.12
CA THR A 18 18.78 -21.63 21.52
C THR A 18 17.64 -22.36 20.84
N LEU A 19 17.95 -23.41 20.09
CA LEU A 19 16.98 -24.27 19.42
C LEU A 19 16.05 -24.94 20.45
N GLU A 20 16.60 -25.57 21.50
CA GLU A 20 15.83 -26.21 22.56
C GLU A 20 14.91 -25.24 23.31
N ARG A 21 15.32 -23.96 23.43
CA ARG A 21 14.50 -22.93 24.09
C ARG A 21 13.39 -22.38 23.20
N ARG A 22 13.59 -22.31 21.88
CA ARG A 22 12.75 -21.54 20.97
C ARG A 22 11.97 -22.39 19.96
N TYR A 23 12.11 -23.72 19.96
CA TYR A 23 11.50 -24.56 18.92
C TYR A 23 9.96 -24.50 18.89
N THR A 24 9.29 -23.94 19.90
CA THR A 24 7.83 -23.76 19.91
C THR A 24 7.39 -22.36 19.45
N GLU A 25 8.32 -21.41 19.27
CA GLU A 25 8.01 -20.02 18.89
C GLU A 25 7.39 -19.92 17.48
N ASP A 26 7.67 -20.87 16.58
CA ASP A 26 7.09 -20.96 15.24
C ASP A 26 5.80 -21.82 15.17
N GLY A 27 5.30 -22.31 16.33
CA GLY A 27 4.17 -23.23 16.41
C GLY A 27 4.53 -24.71 16.20
N SER A 28 5.81 -25.05 16.03
CA SER A 28 6.27 -26.44 15.90
C SER A 28 6.07 -27.23 17.19
N ARG A 29 5.63 -28.49 17.02
CA ARG A 29 5.38 -29.42 18.14
C ARG A 29 6.63 -30.21 18.56
N SER A 30 7.73 -30.07 17.84
CA SER A 30 9.00 -30.77 18.11
C SER A 30 10.17 -30.01 17.52
N ILE A 31 11.36 -30.22 18.09
CA ILE A 31 12.62 -29.69 17.55
C ILE A 31 12.83 -30.13 16.10
N THR A 32 12.48 -31.37 15.77
CA THR A 32 12.56 -31.87 14.39
C THR A 32 11.65 -31.08 13.45
N GLY A 33 10.42 -30.77 13.85
CA GLY A 33 9.50 -29.96 13.04
C GLY A 33 10.02 -28.54 12.83
N PHE A 34 10.59 -27.93 13.88
CA PHE A 34 11.22 -26.61 13.76
C PHE A 34 12.40 -26.61 12.78
N ILE A 35 13.24 -27.65 12.83
CA ILE A 35 14.37 -27.81 11.89
C ILE A 35 13.86 -28.03 10.46
N GLU A 36 12.83 -28.85 10.26
CA GLU A 36 12.21 -29.09 8.95
C GLU A 36 11.70 -27.77 8.35
N ASN A 37 10.92 -27.00 9.10
CA ASN A 37 10.41 -25.69 8.66
C ASN A 37 11.55 -24.72 8.30
N ALA A 38 12.63 -24.70 9.09
CA ALA A 38 13.79 -23.84 8.83
C ALA A 38 14.57 -24.28 7.57
N ILE A 39 14.65 -25.58 7.31
CA ILE A 39 15.25 -26.13 6.09
C ILE A 39 14.40 -25.76 4.88
N ASP A 40 13.09 -25.99 4.94
CA ASP A 40 12.15 -25.64 3.86
C ASP A 40 12.26 -24.15 3.53
N PHE A 41 12.26 -23.29 4.55
CA PHE A 41 12.48 -21.84 4.37
C PHE A 41 13.80 -21.52 3.63
N TYR A 42 14.89 -22.19 3.98
CA TYR A 42 16.19 -21.93 3.35
C TYR A 42 16.29 -22.51 1.92
N LEU A 43 15.66 -23.66 1.67
CA LEU A 43 15.57 -24.26 0.33
C LEU A 43 14.69 -23.43 -0.59
N ASP A 44 13.57 -22.90 -0.09
CA ASP A 44 12.72 -21.96 -0.80
C ASP A 44 13.50 -20.68 -1.13
N TYR A 45 14.27 -20.15 -0.15
CA TYR A 45 15.15 -19.01 -0.37
C TYR A 45 16.22 -19.27 -1.45
N LEU A 46 16.91 -20.41 -1.42
CA LEU A 46 17.93 -20.74 -2.42
C LEU A 46 17.36 -20.98 -3.82
N SER A 47 16.22 -21.65 -3.90
CA SER A 47 15.51 -21.89 -5.16
C SER A 47 15.01 -20.56 -5.75
N ALA A 48 14.58 -19.62 -4.89
CA ALA A 48 14.15 -18.28 -5.27
C ALA A 48 15.30 -17.32 -5.63
N ASN A 49 16.50 -17.53 -5.08
CA ASN A 49 17.68 -16.75 -5.47
C ASN A 49 18.11 -17.04 -6.93
N ASN A 50 17.65 -18.14 -7.53
CA ASN A 50 17.73 -18.41 -8.97
C ASN A 50 16.60 -17.78 -9.80
N SER A 51 15.56 -17.20 -9.18
CA SER A 51 14.40 -16.59 -9.87
C SER A 51 14.15 -15.11 -9.54
N GLY A 52 14.97 -14.50 -8.66
CA GLY A 52 14.97 -13.05 -8.42
C GLY A 52 13.84 -12.60 -7.49
N LEU A 53 14.17 -12.44 -6.21
CA LEU A 53 13.33 -11.90 -5.13
C LEU A 53 12.02 -12.64 -4.84
N PHE A 54 11.99 -13.43 -3.76
CA PHE A 54 10.75 -13.74 -3.05
C PHE A 54 10.80 -13.20 -1.62
N LEU A 55 9.76 -12.47 -1.22
CA LEU A 55 9.47 -12.19 0.18
C LEU A 55 8.84 -13.45 0.79
N PRO A 56 9.27 -13.95 1.94
CA PRO A 56 8.65 -15.12 2.57
C PRO A 56 7.11 -15.02 2.58
N SER A 57 6.40 -16.12 2.35
CA SER A 57 4.92 -16.13 2.23
C SER A 57 4.19 -15.39 3.37
N ALA A 58 4.72 -15.49 4.60
CA ALA A 58 4.22 -14.75 5.75
C ALA A 58 4.34 -13.22 5.61
N VAL A 59 5.43 -12.73 5.01
CA VAL A 59 5.65 -11.30 4.72
C VAL A 59 4.73 -10.83 3.60
N GLN A 60 4.56 -11.64 2.55
CA GLN A 60 3.63 -11.34 1.46
C GLN A 60 2.18 -11.25 1.98
N SER A 61 1.72 -12.24 2.74
CA SER A 61 0.37 -12.25 3.32
C SER A 61 0.14 -11.08 4.28
N TYR A 62 1.15 -10.70 5.06
CA TYR A 62 1.06 -9.51 5.91
C TYR A 62 0.93 -8.22 5.10
N LEU A 63 1.73 -8.07 4.03
CA LEU A 63 1.69 -6.92 3.14
C LEU A 63 0.35 -6.83 2.40
N ASP A 64 -0.15 -7.93 1.85
CA ASP A 64 -1.44 -7.99 1.17
C ASP A 64 -2.57 -7.60 2.13
N GLY A 65 -2.57 -8.11 3.36
CA GLY A 65 -3.55 -7.72 4.37
C GLY A 65 -3.46 -6.25 4.78
N LYS A 66 -2.26 -5.66 4.80
CA LYS A 66 -2.08 -4.23 5.07
C LYS A 66 -2.50 -3.35 3.89
N LEU A 67 -2.22 -3.78 2.67
CA LEU A 67 -2.64 -3.09 1.45
C LEU A 67 -4.17 -3.12 1.32
N ASP A 68 -4.81 -4.27 1.55
CA ASP A 68 -6.26 -4.40 1.51
C ASP A 68 -6.94 -3.51 2.58
N GLN A 69 -6.40 -3.47 3.81
CA GLN A 69 -6.90 -2.55 4.84
C GLN A 69 -6.75 -1.07 4.43
N MET A 70 -5.62 -0.73 3.79
CA MET A 70 -5.37 0.64 3.32
C MET A 70 -6.32 1.00 2.17
N GLU A 71 -6.51 0.12 1.19
CA GLU A 71 -7.41 0.30 0.06
C GLU A 71 -8.85 0.50 0.53
N ASN A 72 -9.33 -0.37 1.42
CA ASN A 72 -10.67 -0.26 1.99
C ASN A 72 -10.87 1.06 2.75
N ARG A 73 -9.87 1.47 3.54
CA ARG A 73 -9.91 2.76 4.25
C ARG A 73 -9.89 3.94 3.29
N MET A 74 -9.05 3.90 2.25
CA MET A 74 -8.97 4.95 1.24
C MET A 74 -10.27 5.07 0.45
N ALA A 75 -10.86 3.95 0.01
CA ALA A 75 -12.13 3.92 -0.69
C ALA A 75 -13.26 4.53 0.17
N SER A 76 -13.33 4.18 1.46
CA SER A 76 -14.31 4.76 2.39
C SER A 76 -14.14 6.27 2.57
N LEU A 77 -12.88 6.75 2.71
CA LEU A 77 -12.59 8.18 2.85
C LEU A 77 -12.88 8.95 1.56
N LEU A 78 -12.51 8.42 0.40
CA LEU A 78 -12.78 9.03 -0.91
C LEU A 78 -14.29 9.11 -1.17
N PHE A 79 -15.05 8.09 -0.80
CA PHE A 79 -16.52 8.13 -0.90
C PHE A 79 -17.11 9.25 -0.04
N LYS A 80 -16.72 9.32 1.24
CA LYS A 80 -17.19 10.40 2.15
C LYS A 80 -16.80 11.78 1.61
N GLN A 81 -15.57 11.93 1.12
CA GLN A 81 -15.11 13.18 0.53
C GLN A 81 -15.88 13.54 -0.74
N ALA A 82 -16.21 12.57 -1.60
CA ALA A 82 -17.02 12.81 -2.79
C ALA A 82 -18.43 13.28 -2.44
N VAL A 83 -19.05 12.72 -1.40
CA VAL A 83 -20.36 13.17 -0.89
C VAL A 83 -20.29 14.63 -0.41
N GLU A 84 -19.32 14.97 0.43
CA GLU A 84 -19.18 16.34 0.95
C GLU A 84 -18.85 17.35 -0.18
N LEU A 85 -18.03 16.96 -1.16
CA LEU A 85 -17.73 17.79 -2.32
C LEU A 85 -18.97 18.02 -3.19
N ASP A 86 -19.76 16.99 -3.48
CA ASP A 86 -21.01 17.12 -4.24
C ASP A 86 -22.01 18.03 -3.53
N MET A 87 -22.20 17.83 -2.22
CA MET A 87 -23.08 18.66 -1.40
C MET A 87 -22.63 20.13 -1.41
N GLY A 88 -21.34 20.39 -1.16
CA GLY A 88 -20.78 21.74 -1.13
C GLY A 88 -20.87 22.44 -2.49
N LEU A 89 -20.49 21.76 -3.58
CA LEU A 89 -20.58 22.31 -4.93
C LEU A 89 -22.03 22.56 -5.35
N SER A 90 -22.96 21.66 -4.99
CA SER A 90 -24.39 21.84 -5.25
C SER A 90 -24.97 23.04 -4.50
N MET A 91 -24.53 23.31 -3.27
CA MET A 91 -24.92 24.51 -2.53
C MET A 91 -24.34 25.77 -3.17
N LEU A 92 -23.05 25.76 -3.55
CA LEU A 92 -22.43 26.89 -4.27
C LEU A 92 -23.13 27.19 -5.58
N PHE A 93 -23.49 26.15 -6.35
CA PHE A 93 -24.18 26.31 -7.64
C PHE A 93 -25.54 26.98 -7.50
N LYS A 94 -26.22 26.85 -6.36
CA LYS A 94 -27.46 27.59 -6.08
C LYS A 94 -27.24 29.09 -5.90
N CYS A 95 -26.02 29.52 -5.62
CA CYS A 95 -25.66 30.92 -5.36
C CYS A 95 -25.00 31.62 -6.56
N VAL A 96 -24.59 30.89 -7.60
CA VAL A 96 -23.87 31.43 -8.75
C VAL A 96 -24.60 31.16 -10.06
N ASN A 97 -24.61 32.13 -10.97
CA ASN A 97 -25.20 31.96 -12.30
C ASN A 97 -24.10 31.62 -13.32
N VAL A 98 -23.78 30.34 -13.45
CA VAL A 98 -22.71 29.84 -14.33
C VAL A 98 -23.31 28.97 -15.44
N SER A 99 -22.87 29.18 -16.68
CA SER A 99 -23.31 28.39 -17.83
C SER A 99 -22.58 27.04 -17.91
N GLU A 100 -23.17 26.07 -18.62
CA GLU A 100 -22.53 24.78 -18.87
C GLU A 100 -21.21 24.92 -19.65
N GLU A 101 -21.15 25.87 -20.59
CA GLU A 101 -19.95 26.14 -21.39
C GLU A 101 -18.79 26.64 -20.51
N GLU A 102 -19.08 27.56 -19.60
CA GLU A 102 -18.10 28.08 -18.64
C GLU A 102 -17.57 26.96 -17.73
N LEU A 103 -18.44 26.08 -17.24
CA LEU A 103 -18.03 24.92 -16.44
C LEU A 103 -17.13 23.96 -17.22
N ARG A 104 -17.45 23.69 -18.49
CA ARG A 104 -16.63 22.81 -19.34
C ARG A 104 -15.25 23.42 -19.60
N ARG A 105 -15.18 24.72 -19.88
CA ARG A 105 -13.92 25.47 -20.03
C ARG A 105 -13.09 25.40 -18.75
N GLN A 106 -13.69 25.75 -17.61
CA GLN A 106 -13.01 25.73 -16.31
C GLN A 106 -12.50 24.34 -15.93
N ARG A 107 -13.23 23.26 -16.29
CA ARG A 107 -12.78 21.88 -16.09
C ARG A 107 -11.53 21.57 -16.91
N ALA A 108 -11.50 21.97 -18.19
CA ALA A 108 -10.34 21.73 -19.06
C ALA A 108 -9.09 22.43 -18.50
N GLU A 109 -9.21 23.69 -18.08
CA GLU A 109 -8.14 24.45 -17.43
C GLU A 109 -7.68 23.80 -16.11
N SER A 110 -8.64 23.39 -15.27
CA SER A 110 -8.31 22.73 -14.00
C SER A 110 -7.56 21.42 -14.22
N VAL A 111 -7.95 20.60 -15.22
CA VAL A 111 -7.23 19.38 -15.59
C VAL A 111 -5.82 19.71 -16.09
N ALA A 112 -5.67 20.73 -16.94
CA ALA A 112 -4.36 21.16 -17.42
C ALA A 112 -3.45 21.62 -16.28
N ASN A 113 -3.98 22.39 -15.33
CA ASN A 113 -3.24 22.87 -14.17
C ASN A 113 -2.83 21.73 -13.23
N VAL A 114 -3.73 20.78 -12.95
CA VAL A 114 -3.42 19.60 -12.13
C VAL A 114 -2.32 18.75 -12.80
N LYS A 115 -2.36 18.57 -14.12
CA LYS A 115 -1.31 17.88 -14.87
C LYS A 115 0.03 18.63 -14.79
N LYS A 116 0.03 19.93 -15.03
CA LYS A 116 1.23 20.78 -14.99
C LYS A 116 1.90 20.80 -13.61
N THR A 117 1.11 20.69 -12.54
CA THR A 117 1.56 20.81 -11.15
C THR A 117 1.75 19.46 -10.44
N ASN A 118 1.59 18.34 -11.15
CA ASN A 118 1.63 16.98 -10.57
C ASN A 118 0.69 16.83 -9.36
N GLY A 119 -0.54 17.35 -9.48
CA GLY A 119 -1.56 17.25 -8.43
C GLY A 119 -1.51 18.33 -7.36
N LYS A 120 -0.56 19.27 -7.39
CA LYS A 120 -0.47 20.35 -6.39
C LYS A 120 -1.40 21.50 -6.77
N VAL A 121 -2.51 21.65 -6.03
CA VAL A 121 -3.45 22.76 -6.22
C VAL A 121 -3.20 23.84 -5.16
N SER A 122 -2.99 25.09 -5.60
CA SER A 122 -2.79 26.26 -4.73
C SER A 122 -3.78 27.36 -5.08
N LEU A 123 -4.64 27.73 -4.12
CA LEU A 123 -5.59 28.83 -4.31
C LEU A 123 -4.90 30.20 -4.36
N VAL A 124 -3.78 30.37 -3.63
CA VAL A 124 -2.99 31.61 -3.69
C VAL A 124 -2.39 31.80 -5.08
N GLN A 125 -1.94 30.71 -5.71
CA GLN A 125 -1.45 30.79 -7.08
C GLN A 125 -2.59 31.11 -8.05
N LYS A 126 -3.76 30.46 -7.91
CA LYS A 126 -4.93 30.78 -8.72
C LYS A 126 -5.38 32.23 -8.60
N LEU A 127 -5.32 32.80 -7.39
CA LEU A 127 -5.67 34.20 -7.16
C LEU A 127 -4.73 35.14 -7.92
N ARG A 128 -3.41 34.88 -7.87
CA ARG A 128 -2.43 35.66 -8.64
C ARG A 128 -2.64 35.55 -10.15
N GLU A 129 -2.91 34.34 -10.64
CA GLU A 129 -3.21 34.10 -12.06
C GLU A 129 -4.47 34.87 -12.52
N LEU A 130 -5.44 35.10 -11.62
CA LEU A 130 -6.63 35.92 -11.90
C LEU A 130 -6.33 37.42 -11.85
N GLU A 131 -5.51 37.87 -10.91
CA GLU A 131 -5.08 39.28 -10.79
C GLU A 131 -4.19 39.73 -11.96
N ASP A 132 -3.44 38.80 -12.56
CA ASP A 132 -2.55 39.05 -13.71
C ASP A 132 -3.28 38.98 -15.07
N ASP A 133 -4.60 38.72 -15.12
CA ASP A 133 -5.37 38.62 -16.37
C ASP A 133 -5.75 40.01 -16.92
N PRO A 134 -5.17 40.46 -18.05
CA PRO A 134 -5.35 41.82 -18.58
C PRO A 134 -6.75 42.09 -19.18
N TRP A 135 -7.66 41.12 -19.17
CA TRP A 135 -9.02 41.23 -19.73
C TRP A 135 -10.12 41.41 -18.68
N GLN A 136 -9.78 41.75 -17.43
CA GLN A 136 -10.75 42.05 -16.36
C GLN A 136 -11.14 43.54 -16.21
N ASP A 137 -10.60 44.45 -17.02
CA ASP A 137 -11.02 45.87 -17.11
C ASP A 137 -12.00 46.13 -18.27
#